data_AF-A0A317NAL6-F1
#
_entry.id   AF-A0A317NAL6-F1
#
_cell.length_a   1.000
_cell.length_b   1.000
_cell.length_c   1.000
_cell.angle_alpha   90.00
_cell.angle_beta   90.00
_cell.angle_gamma   90.00
#
_symmetry.space_group_name_H-M   'P 1'
#
loop_
_entity.id
_entity.type
_entity.pdbx_description
1 polymer ?
#
loop_
_entity_poly.entity_id
_entity_poly.type
_entity_poly.pdbx_seq_one_letter_code
_entity_poly.pdbx_strand_id
1 'polypeptide(L)' 'MGFTIPAQGCTYWNGESMQGVDYVDLSETPDPVRATTRTMARNAAHLARLLRTENYPAQS' A
#
# COMPACT_ATOMS: atom_id res chain seq x y z
N MET A 1 2.15 19.69 -2.27
CA MET A 1 2.26 18.43 -1.50
C MET A 1 3.41 17.62 -2.07
N GLY A 2 4.27 17.03 -1.23
CA GLY A 2 5.55 16.42 -1.64
C GLY A 2 5.71 14.95 -1.21
N PHE A 3 4.66 14.15 -1.38
CA PHE A 3 4.70 12.73 -1.04
C PHE A 3 5.51 11.92 -2.07
N THR A 4 6.16 10.86 -1.59
CA THR A 4 6.80 9.84 -2.44
C THR A 4 6.07 8.53 -2.28
N ILE A 5 5.75 7.89 -3.40
CA ILE A 5 5.01 6.62 -3.43
C ILE A 5 6.00 5.48 -3.63
N PRO A 6 6.03 4.46 -2.75
CA PRO A 6 6.91 3.32 -2.91
C PRO A 6 6.41 2.38 -4.02
N ALA A 7 7.26 1.44 -4.47
CA ALA A 7 6.82 0.36 -5.35
C ALA A 7 5.64 -0.40 -4.72
N GLN A 8 4.61 -0.72 -5.52
CA GLN A 8 3.35 -1.31 -5.03
C GLN A 8 2.76 -0.52 -3.84
N GLY A 9 2.79 0.82 -3.92
CA GLY A 9 2.33 1.74 -2.88
C GLY A 9 0.81 1.81 -2.68
N CYS A 10 0.05 0.91 -3.30
CA CYS A 10 -1.39 0.79 -3.15
C CYS A 10 -1.79 -0.69 -3.17
N THR A 11 -2.81 -1.02 -2.39
CA THR A 11 -3.52 -2.29 -2.39
C THR A 11 -5.00 -2.00 -2.55
N TYR A 12 -5.74 -2.92 -3.15
CA TYR A 12 -7.18 -2.77 -3.36
C TYR A 12 -7.88 -4.11 -3.26
N TRP A 13 -9.18 -4.04 -2.95
CA TRP A 13 -10.12 -5.14 -3.07
C TRP A 13 -11.14 -4.79 -4.14
N ASN A 14 -11.49 -5.76 -4.98
CA ASN A 14 -12.43 -5.57 -6.09
C ASN A 14 -13.64 -6.53 -6.01
N GLY A 15 -13.81 -7.27 -4.92
CA GLY A 15 -14.97 -8.15 -4.69
C GLY A 15 -15.09 -9.36 -5.63
N GLU A 16 -14.12 -9.59 -6.51
CA GLU A 16 -14.26 -10.41 -7.74
C GLU A 16 -15.53 -10.10 -8.57
N SER A 17 -15.62 -8.84 -9.00
CA SER A 17 -16.21 -8.38 -10.27
C SER A 17 -17.72 -8.45 -10.55
N MET A 18 -18.57 -9.29 -9.91
CA MET A 18 -20.05 -9.28 -10.18
C MET A 18 -21.00 -9.68 -9.03
N GLN A 19 -20.54 -9.93 -7.79
CA GLN A 19 -21.38 -10.58 -6.75
C GLN A 19 -21.74 -9.73 -5.51
N GLY A 20 -21.29 -8.46 -5.44
CA GLY A 20 -21.86 -7.46 -4.51
C GLY A 20 -21.52 -7.57 -3.02
N VAL A 21 -20.48 -8.34 -2.64
CA VAL A 21 -20.06 -8.47 -1.23
C VAL A 21 -19.16 -7.32 -0.82
N ASP A 22 -19.53 -6.59 0.25
CA ASP A 22 -18.68 -5.56 0.83
C ASP A 22 -17.49 -6.21 1.56
N TYR A 23 -16.32 -5.57 1.49
CA TYR A 23 -15.13 -6.01 2.20
C TYR A 23 -15.35 -6.13 3.70
N VAL A 24 -16.19 -5.25 4.28
CA VAL A 24 -16.48 -5.26 5.73
C VAL A 24 -17.27 -6.50 6.17
N ASP A 25 -18.00 -7.14 5.24
CA ASP A 25 -18.82 -8.32 5.53
C ASP A 25 -18.03 -9.63 5.45
N LEU A 26 -16.76 -9.58 5.04
CA LEU A 26 -15.90 -10.76 4.97
C LEU A 26 -15.47 -11.20 6.37
N SER A 27 -15.57 -12.50 6.64
CA SER A 27 -15.09 -13.08 7.91
C SER A 27 -13.57 -13.00 8.06
N GLU A 28 -12.85 -12.88 6.96
CA GLU A 28 -11.40 -12.71 6.94
C GLU A 28 -10.92 -11.91 5.72
N THR A 29 -9.73 -11.31 5.85
CA THR A 29 -9.07 -10.65 4.72
C THR A 29 -8.65 -11.66 3.66
N PRO A 30 -9.08 -11.50 2.39
CA PRO A 30 -8.66 -12.36 1.29
C PRO A 30 -7.15 -12.39 1.12
N ASP A 31 -6.60 -13.56 0.80
CA ASP A 31 -5.15 -13.76 0.65
C ASP A 31 -4.47 -12.79 -0.33
N PRO A 32 -5.04 -12.47 -1.50
CA PRO A 32 -4.44 -11.49 -2.41
C PRO A 32 -4.35 -10.09 -1.79
N VAL A 33 -5.38 -9.66 -1.07
CA VAL A 33 -5.40 -8.35 -0.37
C VAL A 33 -4.37 -8.37 0.75
N ARG A 34 -4.33 -9.43 1.56
CA ARG A 34 -3.38 -9.62 2.65
C ARG A 34 -1.93 -9.57 2.15
N ALA A 35 -1.64 -10.30 1.07
CA ALA A 35 -0.30 -10.39 0.49
C ALA A 35 0.14 -9.04 -0.08
N THR A 36 -0.71 -8.37 -0.86
CA THR A 36 -0.39 -7.06 -1.44
C THR A 36 -0.25 -5.98 -0.38
N THR A 37 -1.10 -5.97 0.65
CA THR A 37 -0.99 -5.07 1.81
C THR A 37 0.34 -5.25 2.54
N ARG A 38 0.76 -6.51 2.76
CA ARG A 38 2.05 -6.82 3.40
C ARG A 38 3.22 -6.28 2.58
N THR A 39 3.18 -6.42 1.27
CA THR A 39 4.23 -5.91 0.38
C THR A 39 4.25 -4.38 0.35
N MET A 40 3.08 -3.75 0.23
CA MET A 40 2.95 -2.29 0.31
C MET A 40 3.56 -1.75 1.62
N ALA A 41 3.20 -2.34 2.76
CA ALA A 41 3.72 -1.93 4.07
C ALA A 41 5.24 -2.05 4.17
N ARG A 42 5.82 -3.13 3.62
CA ARG A 42 7.28 -3.32 3.57
C ARG A 42 7.97 -2.25 2.73
N ASN A 43 7.44 -1.96 1.55
CA ASN A 43 8.03 -0.98 0.64
C ASN A 43 7.88 0.45 1.19
N ALA A 44 6.75 0.77 1.81
CA ALA A 44 6.54 2.05 2.51
C ALA A 44 7.51 2.23 3.68
N ALA A 45 7.68 1.21 4.52
CA ALA A 45 8.63 1.26 5.62
C ALA A 45 10.08 1.39 5.13
N HIS A 46 10.43 0.73 4.02
CA HIS A 46 11.73 0.89 3.38
C HIS A 46 11.95 2.31 2.86
N LEU A 47 11.00 2.86 2.09
CA LEU A 47 11.07 4.22 1.55
C LEU A 47 11.15 5.27 2.67
N ALA A 48 10.34 5.12 3.72
CA ALA A 48 10.38 6.04 4.87
C ALA A 48 11.73 6.01 5.60
N ARG A 49 12.38 4.84 5.69
CA ARG A 49 13.73 4.74 6.24
C ARG A 49 14.76 5.41 5.33
N LEU A 50 14.66 5.18 4.02
CA LEU A 50 15.56 5.78 3.04
C LEU A 50 15.46 7.31 3.06
N LEU A 51 14.26 7.88 3.00
CA LEU A 51 14.08 9.34 2.97
C LEU A 51 14.43 10.02 4.31
N ARG A 52 14.43 9.26 5.42
CA ARG A 52 14.95 9.77 6.69
C ARG A 52 16.47 9.91 6.67
N THR A 53 17.18 9.00 6.01
CA THR A 53 18.65 9.01 5.93
C THR A 53 19.17 9.87 4.78
N GLU A 54 18.46 9.84 3.65
CA GLU A 54 18.80 10.51 2.40
C GLU A 54 17.58 11.28 1.92
N ASN A 55 17.36 12.45 2.51
CA ASN A 55 16.23 13.30 2.18
C ASN A 55 16.42 13.93 0.79
N TYR A 56 15.33 14.36 0.16
CA TYR A 56 15.43 15.15 -1.06
C TYR A 56 16.30 16.40 -0.82
N PRO A 57 17.10 16.82 -1.81
CA PRO A 57 17.82 18.08 -1.72
C PRO A 57 16.85 19.23 -1.54
N ALA A 58 17.31 20.28 -0.85
CA ALA A 58 16.53 21.51 -0.70
C ALA A 58 16.15 22.07 -2.09
N GLN A 59 14.90 22.46 -2.24
CA GLN A 59 14.45 23.16 -3.44
C GLN A 59 15.01 24.59 -3.39
N SER A 60 15.58 25.05 -4.51
CA SER A 60 16.12 26.41 -4.70
C SER A 60 15.02 27.46 -4.79
#